data_AF-E1GY69-F1
#
_entry.id   AF-E1GY69-F1
#
_cell.length_a   1.000
_cell.length_b   1.000
_cell.length_c   1.000
_cell.angle_alpha   90.00
_cell.angle_beta   90.00
_cell.angle_gamma   90.00
#
_symmetry.space_group_name_H-M   'P 1'
#
loop_
_entity.id
_entity.type
_entity.pdbx_description
1 polymer ?
#
loop_
_entity_poly.entity_id
_entity_poly.type
_entity_poly.pdbx_seq_one_letter_code
_entity_poly.pdbx_strand_id
1 'polypeptide(L)'
;MANVTIIVNCDDAKDIDRIQATATITNLNSKQVFRSVKFIKNTLTEVVLRGAYKITLDGVIRYIDKNNKVRVRTFRSTTNFVSITGSNDTHLLMQTIFTD
;
A
#
# COMPACT_ATOMS: atom_id res chain seq x y z
N MET A 1 -10.57 14.95 9.24
CA MET A 1 -9.60 13.92 8.83
C MET A 1 -10.35 12.62 8.55
N ALA A 2 -9.73 11.67 7.86
CA ALA A 2 -10.30 10.39 7.48
C ALA A 2 -9.21 9.32 7.51
N ASN A 3 -9.57 8.08 7.87
CA ASN A 3 -8.63 6.96 7.87
C ASN A 3 -8.56 6.33 6.47
N VAL A 4 -7.34 6.02 6.05
CA VAL A 4 -7.07 5.19 4.88
C VAL A 4 -6.24 3.99 5.30
N THR A 5 -6.71 2.80 4.92
CA THR A 5 -6.05 1.53 5.18
C THR A 5 -5.64 0.94 3.85
N ILE A 6 -4.34 0.94 3.57
CA ILE A 6 -3.71 0.35 2.40
C ILE A 6 -3.38 -1.10 2.72
N ILE A 7 -3.90 -2.03 1.93
CA ILE A 7 -3.65 -3.46 2.04
C ILE A 7 -2.89 -3.89 0.79
N VAL A 8 -1.66 -4.34 0.96
CA VAL A 8 -0.85 -4.85 -0.15
C VAL A 8 -1.26 -6.28 -0.47
N ASN A 9 -1.59 -6.53 -1.73
CA ASN A 9 -1.96 -7.85 -2.24
C ASN A 9 -0.87 -8.44 -3.14
N CYS A 10 -0.63 -9.74 -2.98
CA CYS A 10 0.32 -10.51 -3.77
C CYS A 10 -0.37 -11.80 -4.22
N ASP A 11 -0.71 -11.90 -5.50
CA ASP A 11 -1.47 -13.05 -6.04
C ASP A 11 -0.67 -14.36 -6.02
N ASP A 12 0.66 -14.25 -5.99
CA ASP A 12 1.60 -15.37 -5.88
C ASP A 12 1.76 -15.85 -4.44
N ALA A 13 1.36 -15.03 -3.46
CA ALA A 13 1.50 -15.36 -2.05
C ALA A 13 0.35 -16.24 -1.57
N LYS A 14 0.73 -17.30 -0.85
CA LYS A 14 -0.17 -18.00 0.07
C LYS A 14 -0.28 -17.27 1.39
N ASP A 15 0.82 -16.68 1.86
CA ASP A 15 0.89 -15.85 3.06
C ASP A 15 1.96 -14.76 2.94
N ILE A 16 1.70 -13.58 3.48
CA ILE A 16 2.64 -12.45 3.47
C ILE A 16 3.24 -12.30 4.87
N ASP A 17 4.54 -12.56 4.97
CA ASP A 17 5.30 -12.47 6.23
C ASP A 17 5.58 -11.01 6.59
N ARG A 18 6.18 -10.25 5.66
CA ARG A 18 6.58 -8.86 5.94
C ARG A 18 6.64 -8.00 4.68
N ILE A 19 6.30 -6.73 4.85
CA ILE A 19 6.52 -5.66 3.87
C ILE A 19 7.51 -4.65 4.42
N GLN A 20 8.51 -4.30 3.61
CA GLN A 20 9.43 -3.19 3.84
C GLN A 20 9.34 -2.26 2.65
N ALA A 21 8.43 -1.29 2.72
CA ALA A 21 8.13 -0.40 1.62
C ALA A 21 7.89 1.03 2.11
N THR A 22 8.05 1.99 1.20
CA THR A 22 7.63 3.36 1.38
C THR A 22 6.31 3.56 0.66
N ALA A 23 5.31 4.04 1.38
CA ALA A 23 4.07 4.57 0.81
C ALA A 23 4.22 6.07 0.62
N THR A 24 4.12 6.54 -0.62
CA THR A 24 4.03 7.97 -0.94
C THR A 24 2.58 8.32 -1.26
N ILE A 25 1.96 9.12 -0.41
CA ILE A 25 0.56 9.53 -0.46
C ILE A 25 0.51 11.01 -0.86
N THR A 26 0.02 11.29 -2.06
CA THR A 26 -0.03 12.64 -2.63
C THR A 26 -1.47 13.11 -2.68
N ASN A 27 -1.80 14.18 -1.95
CA ASN A 27 -3.09 14.85 -2.07
C ASN A 27 -3.13 15.59 -3.41
N LEU A 28 -4.07 15.24 -4.28
CA LEU A 28 -4.19 15.80 -5.62
C LEU A 28 -4.79 17.21 -5.63
N ASN A 29 -5.55 17.57 -4.58
CA ASN A 29 -6.12 18.90 -4.38
C ASN A 29 -5.06 19.90 -3.93
N SER A 30 -4.29 19.57 -2.88
CA SER A 30 -3.30 20.49 -2.26
C SER A 30 -1.87 20.30 -2.74
N LYS A 31 -1.57 19.23 -3.48
CA LYS A 31 -0.21 18.77 -3.86
C LYS A 31 0.68 18.38 -2.67
N GLN A 32 0.12 18.30 -1.47
CA GLN A 32 0.85 17.86 -0.30
C GLN A 32 1.25 16.38 -0.43
N VAL A 33 2.50 16.06 -0.08
CA VAL A 33 3.05 14.72 -0.13
C VAL A 33 3.37 14.24 1.28
N PHE A 34 2.91 13.05 1.60
CA PHE A 34 3.20 12.35 2.85
C PHE A 34 3.90 11.02 2.53
N ARG A 35 4.84 10.63 3.38
CA ARG A 35 5.54 9.35 3.26
C ARG A 35 5.37 8.56 4.54
N SER A 36 5.10 7.27 4.41
CA SER A 36 5.03 6.35 5.54
C SER A 36 5.70 5.02 5.24
N VAL A 37 6.26 4.42 6.28
CA VAL A 37 6.95 3.12 6.25
C VAL A 37 6.39 2.16 7.32
N LYS A 38 5.30 2.55 7.99
CA LYS A 38 4.76 1.88 9.19
C LYS A 38 3.83 0.70 8.85
N PHE A 39 4.30 -0.20 7.99
CA PHE A 39 3.54 -1.40 7.65
C PHE A 39 3.50 -2.39 8.82
N ILE A 40 2.30 -2.87 9.14
CA ILE A 40 2.06 -4.00 10.05
C ILE A 40 1.60 -5.17 9.16
N LYS A 41 2.44 -6.21 9.07
CA LYS A 41 2.30 -7.28 8.06
C LYS A 41 2.20 -6.70 6.64
N ASN A 42 1.04 -6.81 6.00
CA ASN A 42 0.77 -6.30 4.66
C ASN A 42 -0.09 -5.03 4.64
N THR A 43 -0.36 -4.43 5.82
CA THR A 43 -1.30 -3.34 5.97
C THR A 43 -0.62 -2.08 6.48
N LEU A 44 -1.02 -0.92 5.97
CA LEU A 44 -0.63 0.40 6.43
C LEU A 44 -1.89 1.24 6.66
N THR A 45 -2.02 1.83 7.84
CA THR A 45 -3.14 2.73 8.17
C THR A 45 -2.61 4.12 8.44
N GLU A 46 -3.20 5.12 7.78
CA GLU A 46 -2.84 6.53 7.90
C GLU A 46 -4.07 7.41 8.07
N VAL A 47 -3.89 8.55 8.74
CA VAL A 47 -4.93 9.56 8.92
C VAL A 47 -4.62 10.73 8.01
N VAL A 48 -5.51 11.01 7.05
CA VAL A 48 -5.31 12.05 6.03
C VAL A 48 -6.46 13.05 6.00
N LEU A 49 -6.27 14.18 5.32
CA LEU A 49 -7.37 15.10 5.03
C LEU A 49 -8.34 14.49 4.02
N ARG A 50 -9.58 14.98 3.99
CA ARG A 50 -10.52 14.57 2.94
C ARG A 50 -10.05 15.12 1.59
N GLY A 51 -10.19 14.33 0.53
CA GLY A 51 -9.77 14.75 -0.82
C GLY A 51 -9.46 13.58 -1.74
N ALA A 52 -8.96 13.92 -2.93
CA ALA A 52 -8.48 12.97 -3.91
C ALA A 52 -6.98 12.73 -3.73
N TYR A 53 -6.54 11.48 -3.87
CA TYR A 53 -5.16 11.08 -3.63
C TYR A 53 -4.61 10.20 -4.74
N LYS A 54 -3.30 10.35 -4.99
CA LYS A 54 -2.47 9.37 -5.68
C LYS A 54 -1.61 8.66 -4.63
N ILE A 55 -1.52 7.35 -4.69
CA ILE A 55 -0.71 6.56 -3.77
C ILE A 55 0.24 5.67 -4.57
N THR A 56 1.51 5.69 -4.20
CA THR A 56 2.54 4.79 -4.74
C THR A 56 3.22 4.04 -3.61
N LEU A 57 3.49 2.76 -3.84
CA LEU A 57 4.27 1.91 -2.97
C LEU A 57 5.51 1.46 -3.72
N ASP A 58 6.65 1.50 -3.05
CA ASP A 58 7.92 0.99 -3.55
C ASP A 58 8.67 0.29 -2.41
N GLY A 59 9.15 -0.92 -2.65
CA GLY A 59 9.86 -1.66 -1.61
C GLY A 59 10.05 -3.14 -1.90
N VAL A 60 10.20 -3.89 -0.82
CA VAL A 60 10.45 -5.33 -0.81
C VAL A 60 9.33 -6.04 -0.04
N ILE A 61 8.85 -7.14 -0.61
CA ILE A 61 7.88 -8.04 0.03
C ILE A 61 8.53 -9.39 0.29
N ARG A 62 8.34 -9.92 1.50
CA ARG A 62 8.68 -11.30 1.86
C ARG A 62 7.38 -12.09 2.06
N TYR A 63 7.24 -13.20 1.33
CA TYR A 63 6.02 -14.00 1.32
C TYR A 63 6.33 -15.48 1.14
N ILE A 64 5.38 -16.34 1.52
CA ILE A 64 5.39 -17.78 1.23
C ILE A 64 4.58 -17.97 -0.06
N ASP A 65 5.18 -18.54 -1.09
CA ASP A 65 4.50 -18.81 -2.36
C ASP A 65 3.57 -20.04 -2.28
N LYS A 66 2.78 -20.26 -3.33
CA LYS A 66 1.85 -21.40 -3.43
C LYS A 66 2.55 -22.78 -3.36
N ASN A 67 3.87 -22.83 -3.58
CA ASN A 67 4.70 -24.03 -3.46
C ASN A 67 5.37 -24.15 -2.07
N ASN A 68 4.93 -23.36 -1.08
CA ASN A 68 5.51 -23.25 0.26
C ASN A 68 6.99 -22.80 0.28
N LYS A 69 7.47 -22.09 -0.74
CA LYS A 69 8.82 -21.51 -0.73
C LYS A 69 8.78 -20.07 -0.26
N VAL A 70 9.75 -19.68 0.57
CA VAL A 70 9.94 -18.29 0.98
C VAL A 70 10.54 -17.52 -0.20
N ARG A 71 9.88 -16.42 -0.57
CA ARG A 71 10.31 -15.49 -1.62
C ARG A 71 10.52 -14.10 -1.03
N VAL A 72 11.51 -13.41 -1.54
CA VAL A 72 11.79 -12.00 -1.26
C VAL A 72 11.93 -11.33 -2.61
N ARG A 73 11.05 -10.38 -2.91
CA ARG A 73 11.02 -9.71 -4.23
C ARG A 73 10.80 -8.21 -4.07
N THR A 74 11.42 -7.44 -4.96
CA THR A 74 11.12 -6.02 -5.08
C THR A 74 9.80 -5.83 -5.80
N PHE A 75 8.99 -4.90 -5.32
CA PHE A 75 7.70 -4.59 -5.93
C PHE A 75 7.46 -3.09 -5.99
N ARG A 76 6.56 -2.72 -6.89
CA ARG A 76 5.89 -1.43 -6.92
C ARG A 76 4.38 -1.64 -6.91
N SER A 77 3.65 -0.63 -6.46
CA SER A 77 2.20 -0.56 -6.64
C SER A 77 1.76 0.89 -6.77
N THR A 78 0.70 1.17 -7.53
CA THR A 78 0.21 2.54 -7.66
C THR A 78 -1.30 2.58 -7.88
N THR A 79 -1.93 3.57 -7.27
CA THR A 79 -3.22 4.09 -7.71
C THR A 79 -3.07 5.55 -8.08
N ASN A 80 -3.54 5.92 -9.26
CA ASN A 80 -3.50 7.31 -9.74
C ASN A 80 -4.60 8.17 -9.11
N PHE A 81 -5.66 7.55 -8.59
CA PHE A 81 -6.79 8.24 -8.01
C PHE A 81 -7.52 7.36 -6.98
N VAL A 82 -7.66 7.89 -5.77
CA VAL A 82 -8.59 7.38 -4.75
C VAL A 82 -9.25 8.57 -4.05
N SER A 83 -10.57 8.51 -3.89
CA SER A 83 -11.33 9.53 -3.17
C SER A 83 -11.50 9.14 -1.71
N ILE A 84 -11.08 10.02 -0.80
CA ILE A 84 -11.18 9.83 0.64
C ILE A 84 -12.13 10.89 1.18
N THR A 85 -13.40 10.52 1.38
CA THR A 85 -14.49 11.46 1.72
C THR A 85 -14.84 11.48 3.21
N GLY A 86 -14.33 10.52 3.98
CA GLY A 86 -14.41 10.51 5.45
C GLY A 86 -15.75 10.11 6.05
N SER A 87 -16.64 9.49 5.27
CA SER A 87 -17.84 8.82 5.80
C SER A 87 -17.54 7.41 6.32
N ASN A 88 -16.54 6.72 5.75
CA ASN A 88 -16.11 5.37 6.13
C ASN A 88 -14.57 5.27 6.10
N ASP A 89 -14.02 4.28 6.82
CA ASP A 89 -12.63 3.86 6.65
C ASP A 89 -12.41 3.39 5.20
N THR A 90 -11.50 4.06 4.49
CA THR A 90 -11.22 3.74 3.09
C THR A 90 -10.22 2.59 3.05
N HIS A 91 -10.65 1.40 2.64
CA HIS A 91 -9.78 0.25 2.42
C HIS A 91 -9.35 0.19 0.96
N LEU A 92 -8.05 0.31 0.71
CA LEU A 92 -7.47 0.25 -0.62
C LEU A 92 -6.63 -1.02 -0.77
N LEU A 93 -7.08 -1.92 -1.63
CA LEU A 93 -6.29 -3.07 -2.04
C LEU A 93 -5.30 -2.63 -3.13
N MET A 94 -4.00 -2.80 -2.88
CA MET A 94 -2.93 -2.41 -3.80
C MET A 94 -2.17 -3.63 -4.29
N GLN A 95 -2.31 -3.95 -5.58
CA GLN A 95 -1.66 -5.11 -6.18
C GLN A 95 -0.16 -4.87 -6.35
N THR A 96 0.64 -5.85 -5.95
CA THR A 96 2.08 -5.86 -6.21
C THR A 96 2.38 -6.06 -7.70
N ILE A 97 3.29 -5.25 -8.22
CA ILE A 97 3.92 -5.40 -9.54
C ILE A 97 5.38 -5.65 -9.27
N PHE A 98 5.85 -6.86 -9.51
CA PHE A 98 7.25 -7.22 -9.28
C PHE A 98 8.18 -6.53 -10.28
N THR A 99 9.37 -6.15 -9.81
CA THR A 99 10.35 -5.37 -10.59
C THR A 99 11.74 -6.00 -10.62
N ASP A 100 11.85 -7.23 -10.14
CA ASP A 100 13.05 -8.07 -10.24
C ASP A 100 13.16 -8.80 -11.57
#